data_AF-A0AAW6XEE4-F1
#
_entry.id   AF-A0AAW6XEE4-F1
#
_cell.length_a   1.000
_cell.length_b   1.000
_cell.length_c   1.000
_cell.angle_alpha   90.00
_cell.angle_beta   90.00
_cell.angle_gamma   90.00
#
_symmetry.space_group_name_H-M   'P 1'
#
loop_
_entity.id
_entity.type
_entity.pdbx_description
1 polymer ?
#
loop_
_entity_poly.entity_id
_entity_poly.type
_entity_poly.pdbx_seq_one_letter_code
_entity_poly.pdbx_strand_id
1 'polypeptide(L)' 'GKGMPVLLLTALGTIEHRVKGLELGADDYLVKPFAFAELLARVRTLLRRGNTMITESQFKVADLSIDLVSRKVS' A
#
# COMPACT_ATOMS: atom_id res chain seq x y z
N GLY A 1 -0.74 -10.22 -11.53
CA GLY A 1 0.21 -11.22 -12.07
C GLY A 1 1.16 -11.61 -10.96
N LYS A 2 1.58 -12.88 -10.90
CA LYS A 2 2.47 -13.40 -9.83
C LYS A 2 3.67 -12.45 -9.62
N GLY A 3 3.72 -11.80 -8.44
CA GLY A 3 4.79 -10.87 -8.05
C GLY A 3 4.38 -9.40 -7.86
N MET A 4 3.14 -8.99 -8.17
CA MET A 4 2.66 -7.63 -7.86
C MET A 4 2.31 -7.52 -6.37
N PRO A 5 2.94 -6.62 -5.59
CA PRO A 5 2.58 -6.43 -4.19
C PRO A 5 1.16 -5.90 -4.01
N VAL A 6 0.44 -6.43 -3.02
CA VAL A 6 -0.96 -6.07 -2.71
C VAL A 6 -1.06 -5.49 -1.31
N LEU A 7 -1.46 -4.23 -1.22
CA LEU A 7 -1.83 -3.55 0.03
C LEU A 7 -3.36 -3.44 0.11
N LEU A 8 -3.97 -3.99 1.17
CA LEU A 8 -5.38 -3.76 1.47
C LEU A 8 -5.55 -2.46 2.25
N LEU A 9 -6.36 -1.53 1.73
CA LEU A 9 -6.63 -0.24 2.35
C LEU A 9 -8.13 -0.07 2.61
N THR A 10 -8.54 -0.07 3.88
CA THR A 10 -9.95 -0.30 4.24
C THR A 10 -10.35 0.35 5.56
N ALA A 11 -11.65 0.60 5.76
CA ALA A 11 -12.18 1.06 7.05
C ALA A 11 -12.40 -0.10 8.05
N LEU A 12 -12.21 -1.36 7.63
CA LEU A 12 -12.35 -2.54 8.48
C LEU A 12 -11.15 -2.66 9.43
N GLY A 13 -11.33 -2.21 10.67
CA GLY A 13 -10.24 -2.05 11.63
C GLY A 13 -9.96 -3.22 12.57
N THR A 14 -10.81 -4.24 12.59
CA THR A 14 -10.70 -5.33 13.57
C THR A 14 -9.55 -6.29 13.24
N ILE A 15 -9.08 -7.02 14.25
CA ILE A 15 -7.99 -7.99 14.09
C ILE A 15 -8.39 -9.11 13.14
N GLU A 16 -9.64 -9.57 13.22
CA GLU A 16 -10.19 -10.65 12.40
C GLU A 16 -10.17 -10.28 10.92
N HIS A 17 -10.55 -9.04 10.58
CA HIS A 17 -10.51 -8.55 9.19
C HIS A 17 -9.09 -8.46 8.65
N ARG A 18 -8.12 -8.08 9.50
CA ARG A 18 -6.72 -7.99 9.13
C ARG A 18 -6.12 -9.37 8.87
N VAL A 19 -6.34 -10.30 9.78
CA VAL A 19 -5.88 -11.70 9.64
C VAL A 19 -6.46 -12.30 8.36
N LYS A 20 -7.77 -12.21 8.17
CA LYS A 20 -8.44 -12.72 6.97
C LYS A 20 -7.90 -12.10 5.68
N GLY A 21 -7.66 -10.78 5.67
CA GLY A 21 -7.11 -10.09 4.48
C GLY A 21 -5.72 -10.62 4.09
N LEU A 22 -4.87 -10.88 5.08
CA LEU A 22 -3.53 -11.43 4.86
C LEU A 22 -3.58 -12.90 4.42
N GLU A 23 -4.43 -13.72 5.03
CA GLU A 23 -4.63 -15.13 4.64
C GLU A 23 -5.14 -15.30 3.20
N LEU A 24 -5.91 -14.33 2.72
CA LEU A 24 -6.39 -14.28 1.32
C LEU A 24 -5.32 -13.83 0.32
N GLY A 25 -4.09 -13.59 0.77
CA GLY A 25 -2.93 -13.30 -0.09
C GLY A 25 -2.58 -11.83 -0.25
N ALA A 26 -3.05 -10.95 0.64
CA ALA A 26 -2.52 -9.59 0.72
C ALA A 26 -1.13 -9.59 1.39
N ASP A 27 -0.23 -8.74 0.90
CA ASP A 27 1.12 -8.59 1.46
C ASP A 27 1.15 -7.64 2.68
N ASP A 28 0.21 -6.69 2.74
CA ASP A 28 0.06 -5.75 3.86
C ASP A 28 -1.40 -5.25 3.97
N TYR A 29 -1.72 -4.62 5.10
CA TYR A 29 -3.06 -4.16 5.46
C TYR A 29 -2.99 -2.81 6.20
N LEU A 30 -3.74 -1.81 5.73
CA LEU A 30 -3.82 -0.48 6.30
C LEU A 30 -5.27 -0.06 6.55
N VAL A 31 -5.56 0.32 7.79
CA VAL A 31 -6.89 0.75 8.23
C VAL A 31 -7.05 2.26 8.06
N LYS A 32 -8.22 2.72 7.62
CA LYS A 32 -8.61 4.14 7.58
C LYS A 32 -9.21 4.59 8.92
N PRO A 33 -8.95 5.84 9.36
CA PRO A 33 -8.04 6.83 8.77
C PRO A 33 -6.58 6.49 9.08
N PHE A 34 -5.67 6.84 8.15
CA PHE A 34 -4.23 6.62 8.31
C PHE A 34 -3.46 7.92 8.10
N ALA A 35 -2.24 7.97 8.63
CA ALA A 35 -1.30 9.04 8.30
C ALA A 35 -0.68 8.78 6.92
N PHE A 36 -0.51 9.83 6.10
CA PHE A 36 0.16 9.67 4.79
C PHE A 36 1.55 9.05 4.92
N ALA A 37 2.30 9.42 5.96
CA ALA A 37 3.61 8.85 6.26
C ALA A 37 3.57 7.33 6.47
N GLU A 38 2.49 6.80 7.05
CA GLU A 38 2.30 5.36 7.26
C GLU A 38 2.08 4.64 5.93
N LEU A 39 1.18 5.16 5.08
CA LEU A 39 0.95 4.63 3.74
C LEU A 39 2.25 4.61 2.93
N LEU A 40 2.98 5.73 2.91
CA LEU A 40 4.24 5.83 2.18
C LEU A 40 5.29 4.83 2.67
N ALA A 41 5.41 4.63 3.98
CA ALA A 41 6.36 3.67 4.56
C ALA A 41 6.00 2.22 4.18
N ARG A 42 4.71 1.88 4.19
CA ARG A 42 4.20 0.56 3.78
C ARG A 42 4.43 0.29 2.30
N VAL A 43 4.06 1.23 1.43
CA VAL A 43 4.28 1.16 -0.02
C VAL A 43 5.77 0.97 -0.35
N ARG A 44 6.66 1.77 0.25
CA ARG A 44 8.12 1.60 0.07
C ARG A 44 8.62 0.23 0.53
N THR A 45 8.06 -0.29 1.62
CA THR A 45 8.44 -1.61 2.15
C THR A 45 8.00 -2.74 1.23
N LEU A 46 6.80 -2.66 0.66
CA LEU A 46 6.29 -3.62 -0.32
C LEU A 46 7.14 -3.63 -1.59
N LEU A 47 7.46 -2.46 -2.12
CA LEU A 47 8.17 -2.35 -3.40
C LEU A 47 9.64 -2.77 -3.30
N ARG A 48 10.30 -2.53 -2.15
CA ARG A 48 11.67 -3.02 -1.89
C ARG A 48 11.77 -4.55 -1.92
N ARG A 49 10.71 -5.27 -1.50
CA ARG A 49 10.69 -6.75 -1.51
C ARG A 49 10.65 -7.33 -2.92
N GLY A 50 10.20 -6.56 -3.91
CA GLY A 50 10.07 -7.00 -5.31
C GLY A 50 11.28 -6.69 -6.21
N ASN A 51 12.46 -6.35 -5.65
CA ASN A 51 13.68 -5.96 -6.40
C ASN A 51 13.50 -4.81 -7.42
N THR A 52 12.39 -4.07 -7.35
CA THR A 52 12.16 -2.91 -8.21
C THR A 52 12.80 -1.69 -7.54
N MET A 53 14.00 -1.30 -7.99
CA MET A 53 14.53 0.03 -7.74
C MET A 53 13.55 1.03 -8.34
N ILE A 54 12.84 1.75 -7.49
CA ILE A 54 11.86 2.74 -7.94
C ILE A 54 12.60 4.01 -8.33
N THR A 55 12.63 4.27 -9.62
CA THR A 55 13.04 5.56 -10.20
C THR A 55 11.84 6.50 -10.39
N GLU A 56 10.61 6.02 -10.18
CA GLU A 56 9.38 6.78 -10.41
C GLU A 56 8.99 7.64 -9.19
N SER A 57 8.72 8.92 -9.45
CA SER A 57 8.29 9.91 -8.45
C SER A 57 6.78 9.94 -8.22
N GLN A 58 6.00 9.27 -9.07
CA GLN A 58 4.54 9.22 -8.99
C GLN A 58 4.02 7.83 -9.33
N PHE A 59 3.02 7.37 -8.58
CA PHE A 59 2.28 6.14 -8.85
C PHE A 59 0.81 6.45 -9.08
N LYS A 60 0.21 5.94 -10.15
CA LYS A 60 -1.23 6.09 -10.41
C LYS A 60 -1.85 4.75 -10.73
N VAL A 61 -2.92 4.40 -10.00
CA VAL A 61 -3.75 3.22 -10.23
C VAL A 61 -5.20 3.65 -10.14
N ALA A 62 -5.92 3.58 -11.27
CA ALA A 62 -7.29 4.07 -11.37
C ALA A 62 -7.45 5.52 -10.85
N ASP A 63 -8.23 5.71 -9.79
CA ASP A 63 -8.48 6.97 -9.11
C ASP A 63 -7.42 7.32 -8.05
N LEU A 64 -6.60 6.36 -7.62
CA LEU A 64 -5.54 6.57 -6.63
C LEU A 64 -4.25 7.06 -7.29
N SER A 65 -3.80 8.25 -6.91
CA SER A 65 -2.52 8.83 -7.29
C SER A 65 -1.67 9.11 -6.05
N ILE A 66 -0.39 8.75 -6.09
CA ILE A 66 0.59 8.97 -5.03
C ILE A 66 1.76 9.75 -5.60
N ASP A 67 2.00 10.95 -5.09
CA ASP A 67 3.18 11.75 -5.44
C ASP A 67 4.19 11.68 -4.29
N LEU A 68 5.36 11.10 -4.58
CA LEU A 68 6.42 10.88 -3.61
C LEU A 68 7.22 12.16 -3.32
N VAL A 69 7.18 13.14 -4.23
CA VAL A 69 7.88 14.43 -4.11
C VAL A 69 7.03 15.39 -3.29
N SER A 70 5.77 15.59 -3.68
CA SER A 70 4.84 16.48 -2.99
C SER A 70 4.15 15.86 -1.79
N ARG A 71 4.35 14.55 -1.56
CA ARG A 71 3.80 13.79 -0.42
C ARG A 71 2.27 13.86 -0.35
N LYS A 72 1.62 13.72 -1.50
CA LYS A 72 0.15 13.79 -1.66
C LYS A 72 -0.44 12.47 -2.14
N VAL A 73 -1.69 12.24 -1.72
CA VAL A 73 -2.56 11.17 -2.24
C VAL A 73 -3.89 11.79 -2.63
N SER A 74 -4.38 11.43 -3.82
CA SER A 74 -5.68 11.85 -4.34
C SER A 74 -6.33 10.71 -5.09
#